data_AF-A0A1Q3WVF1-F1
#
_entry.id   AF-A0A1Q3WVF1-F1
#
_cell.length_a   1.000
_cell.length_b   1.000
_cell.length_c   1.000
_cell.angle_alpha   90.00
_cell.angle_beta   90.00
_cell.angle_gamma   90.00
#
_symmetry.space_group_name_H-M   'P 1'
#
loop_
_entity.id
_entity.type
_entity.pdbx_description
1 polymer ?
#
loop_
_entity_poly.entity_id
_entity_poly.type
_entity_poly.pdbx_seq_one_letter_code
_entity_poly.pdbx_strand_id
1 'polypeptide(L)'
;MNKILANRLNLSLSNYVLKADISTGYWVGFAKSKIELYRKANGDDFNIIIFGDKDTFSDYYIVPFAHVRGAFQARYMYGHKGRYRWVASIKDHCINFRVSKISLDISSYYSIPI
;
A
#
# COMPACT_ATOMS: atom_id res chain seq x y z
N MET A 1 3.52 8.27 18.17
CA MET A 1 4.24 7.41 17.20
C MET A 1 3.27 6.40 16.62
N ASN A 2 3.18 6.34 15.30
CA ASN A 2 2.33 5.42 14.55
C ASN A 2 2.68 3.95 14.84
N LYS A 3 1.65 3.12 15.02
CA LYS A 3 1.80 1.71 15.42
C LYS A 3 2.56 0.88 14.36
N ILE A 4 2.34 1.15 13.06
CA ILE A 4 3.07 0.49 11.97
C ILE A 4 4.53 0.91 11.98
N LEU A 5 4.82 2.20 12.21
CA LEU A 5 6.18 2.69 12.22
C LEU A 5 7.00 2.05 13.35
N ALA A 6 6.39 1.89 14.53
CA ALA A 6 7.01 1.22 15.68
C ALA A 6 7.37 -0.25 15.41
N ASN A 7 6.54 -0.95 14.62
CA ASN A 7 6.68 -2.39 14.35
C ASN A 7 7.23 -2.69 12.94
N ARG A 8 7.72 -1.67 12.23
CA ARG A 8 7.98 -1.74 10.78
C ARG A 8 8.93 -2.87 10.39
N LEU A 9 9.98 -3.11 11.16
CA LEU A 9 10.98 -4.14 10.86
C LEU A 9 10.33 -5.53 10.83
N ASN A 10 9.59 -5.89 11.88
CA ASN A 10 8.90 -7.17 11.99
C ASN A 10 7.83 -7.32 10.90
N LEU A 11 7.01 -6.27 10.70
CA LEU A 11 5.97 -6.29 9.67
C LEU A 11 6.54 -6.46 8.26
N SER A 12 7.71 -5.87 7.98
CA SER A 12 8.34 -5.93 6.65
C SER A 12 8.91 -7.29 6.29
N LEU A 13 9.01 -8.22 7.24
CA LEU A 13 9.50 -9.59 6.98
C LEU A 13 8.55 -10.35 6.04
N SER A 14 7.24 -10.15 6.17
CA SER A 14 6.22 -10.82 5.36
C SER A 14 5.26 -9.89 4.63
N ASN A 15 5.28 -8.58 4.90
CA ASN A 15 4.35 -7.62 4.32
C ASN A 15 5.05 -6.45 3.64
N TYR A 16 4.41 -5.85 2.65
CA TYR A 16 4.90 -4.64 2.02
C TYR A 16 4.47 -3.40 2.81
N VAL A 17 5.38 -2.87 3.64
CA VAL A 17 5.13 -1.66 4.44
C VAL A 17 5.63 -0.41 3.71
N LEU A 18 4.76 0.59 3.55
CA LEU A 18 5.07 1.87 2.93
C LEU A 18 4.35 3.04 3.58
N LYS A 19 4.98 4.22 3.49
CA LYS A 19 4.42 5.48 3.95
C LYS A 19 3.62 6.14 2.83
N ALA A 20 2.42 6.63 3.15
CA ALA A 20 1.66 7.54 2.30
C ALA A 20 2.10 8.99 2.52
N ASP A 21 2.10 9.77 1.45
CA ASP A 21 2.26 11.22 1.56
C ASP A 21 0.89 11.87 1.79
N ILE A 22 0.65 12.25 3.04
CA ILE A 22 -0.61 12.85 3.49
C ILE A 22 -0.82 14.23 2.86
N SER A 23 0.25 14.98 2.64
CA SER A 23 0.20 16.34 2.08
C SER A 23 -0.33 16.36 0.65
N THR A 24 -0.28 15.21 -0.03
CA THR A 24 -0.74 15.01 -1.39
C THR A 24 -1.94 14.05 -1.47
N GLY A 25 -2.72 13.92 -0.38
CA GLY A 25 -3.93 13.10 -0.33
C GLY A 25 -3.65 11.61 -0.19
N TYR A 26 -2.76 11.25 0.74
CA TYR A 26 -2.29 9.87 0.96
C TYR A 26 -1.76 9.22 -0.31
N TRP A 27 -0.93 9.95 -1.05
CA TRP A 27 -0.33 9.43 -2.27
C TRP A 27 0.66 8.31 -1.95
N VAL A 28 0.56 7.21 -2.69
CA VAL A 28 1.42 6.02 -2.53
C VAL A 28 1.91 5.52 -3.88
N GLY A 29 3.21 5.21 -3.91
CA GLY A 29 3.88 4.61 -5.05
C GLY A 29 4.38 3.21 -4.73
N PHE A 30 3.71 2.18 -5.26
CA PHE A 30 4.09 0.80 -5.10
C PHE A 30 5.18 0.42 -6.10
N ALA A 31 6.36 0.06 -5.59
CA ALA A 31 7.49 -0.33 -6.44
C ALA A 31 7.29 -1.71 -7.04
N LYS A 32 7.54 -1.85 -8.35
CA LYS A 32 7.51 -3.13 -9.08
C LYS A 32 8.30 -4.22 -8.36
N SER A 33 9.56 -3.92 -8.08
CA SER A 33 10.49 -4.85 -7.44
C SER A 33 10.03 -5.31 -6.06
N LYS A 34 9.32 -4.48 -5.30
CA LYS A 34 8.79 -4.85 -3.98
C LYS A 34 7.56 -5.74 -4.10
N ILE A 35 6.63 -5.41 -4.98
CA ILE A 35 5.47 -6.27 -5.24
C ILE A 35 5.93 -7.64 -5.74
N GLU A 36 6.86 -7.68 -6.69
CA GLU A 36 7.41 -8.93 -7.21
C GLU A 36 8.18 -9.73 -6.15
N LEU A 37 8.93 -9.05 -5.26
CA LEU A 37 9.62 -9.69 -4.13
C LEU A 37 8.64 -10.41 -3.21
N TYR A 38 7.61 -9.72 -2.71
CA TYR A 38 6.63 -10.32 -1.80
C TYR A 38 5.77 -11.38 -2.51
N ARG A 39 5.42 -11.18 -3.78
CA ARG A 39 4.71 -12.20 -4.56
C ARG A 39 5.52 -13.46 -4.78
N LYS A 40 6.83 -13.33 -5.01
CA LYS A 40 7.72 -14.49 -5.15
C LYS A 40 7.86 -15.26 -3.84
N ALA A 41 7.90 -14.56 -2.70
CA ALA A 41 8.05 -15.17 -1.39
C ALA A 41 6.75 -15.81 -0.88
N ASN A 42 5.62 -15.13 -1.04
CA ASN A 42 4.37 -15.43 -0.34
C ASN A 42 3.16 -15.64 -1.29
N GLY A 43 3.35 -15.60 -2.61
CA GLY A 43 2.23 -15.64 -3.55
C GLY A 43 1.33 -14.40 -3.42
N ASP A 44 0.03 -14.61 -3.24
CA ASP A 44 -0.91 -13.52 -2.95
C ASP A 44 -1.16 -13.35 -1.42
N ASP A 45 -0.51 -14.17 -0.58
CA ASP A 45 -0.68 -14.22 0.88
C ASP A 45 0.28 -13.25 1.60
N PHE A 46 0.09 -11.96 1.37
CA PHE A 46 0.75 -10.91 2.12
C PHE A 46 -0.13 -9.66 2.17
N ASN A 47 0.20 -8.74 3.07
CA ASN A 47 -0.50 -7.47 3.16
C ASN A 47 0.30 -6.33 2.52
N ILE A 48 -0.42 -5.38 1.95
CA ILE A 48 0.06 -4.03 1.70
C ILE A 48 -0.31 -3.20 2.93
N ILE A 49 0.70 -2.73 3.65
CA ILE A 49 0.53 -1.92 4.86
C ILE A 49 0.90 -0.48 4.54
N ILE A 50 -0.09 0.40 4.60
CA ILE A 50 0.06 1.82 4.29
C ILE A 50 -0.13 2.60 5.57
N PHE A 51 0.89 3.34 6.02
CA PHE A 51 0.76 4.24 7.16
C PHE A 51 0.88 5.70 6.70
N GLY A 52 0.09 6.59 7.28
CA GLY A 52 0.13 8.01 6.98
C GLY A 52 0.98 8.77 7.99
N ASP A 53 0.31 9.44 8.92
CA ASP A 53 0.92 10.32 9.90
C ASP A 53 1.74 9.49 10.88
N LYS A 54 3.01 9.89 11.02
CA LYS A 54 3.96 9.24 11.92
C LYS A 54 3.61 9.52 13.39
N ASP A 55 2.91 10.62 13.67
CA ASP A 55 2.61 11.07 15.01
C ASP A 55 1.26 10.52 15.49
N THR A 56 0.31 10.34 14.58
CA THR A 56 -0.97 9.65 14.83
C THR A 56 -0.81 8.13 14.95
N PHE A 57 -1.22 7.56 16.09
CA PHE A 57 -1.03 6.14 16.41
C PHE A 57 -1.73 5.17 15.45
N SER A 58 -2.97 5.48 15.09
CA SER A 58 -3.89 4.59 14.36
C SER A 58 -3.92 4.85 12.85
N ASP A 59 -3.15 5.81 12.34
CA ASP A 59 -3.28 6.20 10.93
C ASP A 59 -2.57 5.22 9.98
N TYR A 60 -3.25 4.10 9.72
CA TYR A 60 -2.77 3.05 8.84
C TYR A 60 -3.88 2.15 8.30
N TYR A 61 -3.54 1.46 7.22
CA TYR A 61 -4.33 0.39 6.60
C TYR A 61 -3.49 -0.89 6.50
N ILE A 62 -4.11 -2.04 6.73
CA ILE A 62 -3.52 -3.36 6.49
C ILE A 62 -4.39 -4.09 5.48
N VAL A 63 -4.07 -3.94 4.20
CA VAL A 63 -4.90 -4.43 3.10
C VAL A 63 -4.33 -5.74 2.56
N PRO A 64 -5.10 -6.85 2.56
CA PRO A 64 -4.67 -8.09 1.91
C PRO A 64 -4.37 -7.85 0.43
N PHE A 65 -3.21 -8.31 -0.04
CA PHE A 65 -2.82 -8.13 -1.44
C PHE A 65 -3.84 -8.75 -2.40
N ALA A 66 -4.41 -9.90 -2.02
CA ALA A 66 -5.45 -10.57 -2.80
C ALA A 66 -6.65 -9.67 -3.14
N HIS A 67 -7.02 -8.73 -2.26
CA HIS A 67 -8.11 -7.80 -2.51
C HIS A 67 -7.74 -6.75 -3.57
N VAL A 68 -6.50 -6.26 -3.56
CA VAL A 68 -6.04 -5.19 -4.47
C VAL A 68 -5.31 -5.71 -5.71
N ARG A 69 -5.04 -7.01 -5.82
CA ARG A 69 -4.19 -7.61 -6.87
C ARG A 69 -4.59 -7.24 -8.30
N GLY A 70 -5.88 -7.03 -8.55
CA GLY A 70 -6.40 -6.64 -9.87
C GLY A 70 -5.80 -5.34 -10.40
N ALA A 71 -5.36 -4.44 -9.51
CA ALA A 71 -4.70 -3.19 -9.86
C ALA A 71 -3.20 -3.32 -10.19
N PHE A 72 -2.57 -4.44 -9.83
CA PHE A 72 -1.12 -4.67 -9.96
C PHE A 72 -0.74 -5.37 -11.26
N GLN A 73 -1.29 -4.90 -12.37
CA GLN A 73 -0.94 -5.40 -13.71
C GLN A 73 0.09 -4.49 -14.37
N ALA A 74 1.04 -5.06 -15.13
CA ALA A 74 2.11 -4.30 -15.77
C ALA A 74 1.60 -3.15 -16.68
N ARG A 75 0.47 -3.37 -17.37
CA ARG A 75 -0.19 -2.35 -18.21
C ARG A 75 -0.71 -1.13 -17.43
N TYR A 76 -0.86 -1.23 -16.12
CA TYR A 76 -1.31 -0.14 -15.25
C TYR A 76 -0.16 0.57 -14.53
N MET A 77 1.08 0.27 -14.90
CA MET A 77 2.23 0.93 -14.32
C MET A 77 2.40 2.35 -14.86
N TYR A 78 2.78 3.25 -13.97
CA TYR A 78 3.25 4.58 -14.30
C TYR A 78 4.78 4.60 -14.29
N GLY A 79 5.38 5.01 -15.41
CA GLY A 79 6.82 5.19 -15.54
C GLY A 79 7.20 6.67 -15.43
N HIS A 80 8.10 7.01 -14.51
CA HIS A 80 8.73 8.33 -14.49
C HIS A 80 10.22 8.20 -14.16
N LYS A 81 11.09 8.83 -14.97
CA LYS A 81 12.56 8.81 -14.82
C LYS A 81 13.13 7.39 -14.60
N GLY A 82 12.69 6.43 -15.43
CA GLY A 82 13.15 5.03 -15.36
C GLY A 82 12.61 4.22 -14.17
N ARG A 83 11.75 4.79 -13.33
CA ARG A 83 11.10 4.08 -12.22
C ARG A 83 9.66 3.75 -12.58
N TYR A 84 9.34 2.46 -12.62
CA TYR A 84 7.99 1.97 -12.86
C TYR A 84 7.30 1.62 -11.54
N ARG A 85 6.14 2.22 -11.30
CA ARG A 85 5.36 2.06 -10.07
C ARG A 85 3.88 1.98 -10.37
N TRP A 86 3.11 1.32 -9.52
CA TRP A 86 1.68 1.59 -9.43
C TRP A 86 1.48 2.78 -8.50
N VAL A 87 0.61 3.70 -8.90
CA VAL A 87 0.36 4.94 -8.17
C VAL A 87 -1.09 4.95 -7.73
N ALA A 88 -1.33 5.20 -6.45
CA ALA A 88 -2.66 5.37 -5.91
C ALA A 88 -2.71 6.53 -4.91
N SER A 89 -3.92 6.96 -4.57
CA SER A 89 -4.21 7.82 -3.43
C SER A 89 -5.31 7.17 -2.58
N ILE A 90 -5.40 7.56 -1.31
CA ILE A 90 -6.48 7.12 -0.43
C ILE A 90 -7.33 8.33 -0.07
N LYS A 91 -8.62 8.27 -0.39
CA LYS A 91 -9.61 9.32 -0.07
C LYS A 91 -10.91 8.65 0.35
N ASP A 92 -11.50 9.11 1.44
CA ASP A 92 -12.77 8.58 1.98
C ASP A 92 -12.72 7.04 2.13
N HIS A 93 -11.61 6.53 2.68
CA HIS A 93 -11.30 5.10 2.80
C HIS A 93 -11.29 4.30 1.49
N CYS A 94 -11.28 4.94 0.33
CA CYS A 94 -11.11 4.28 -0.96
C CYS A 94 -9.69 4.43 -1.47
N ILE A 95 -9.04 3.32 -1.83
CA ILE A 95 -7.78 3.33 -2.57
C ILE A 95 -8.05 3.46 -4.07
N ASN A 96 -7.54 4.54 -4.67
CA ASN A 96 -7.82 4.93 -6.05
C ASN A 96 -6.56 4.80 -6.89
N PHE A 97 -6.49 3.78 -7.74
CA PHE A 97 -5.33 3.55 -8.62
C PHE A 97 -5.39 4.43 -9.87
N ARG A 98 -4.34 5.23 -10.07
CA ARG A 98 -4.30 6.31 -11.07
C ARG A 98 -4.54 5.85 -12.49
N VAL A 99 -3.87 4.77 -12.90
CA VAL A 99 -3.84 4.30 -14.29
C VAL A 99 -4.96 3.29 -14.57
N SER A 100 -5.16 2.30 -13.69
CA SER A 100 -6.20 1.29 -13.87
C SER A 100 -7.62 1.83 -13.67
N LYS A 101 -7.76 2.98 -12.98
CA LYS A 101 -9.05 3.54 -12.53
C LYS A 101 -9.83 2.63 -11.58
N ILE A 102 -9.18 1.58 -11.06
CA ILE A 102 -9.75 0.74 -10.02
C ILE A 102 -9.81 1.56 -8.73
N SER A 103 -11.00 1.59 -8.14
CA SER A 103 -11.26 2.14 -6.81
C SER A 103 -11.83 1.02 -5.94
N LEU A 104 -11.26 0.85 -4.75
CA LEU A 104 -11.67 -0.19 -3.80
C LEU A 104 -11.86 0.44 -2.43
N ASP A 105 -12.98 0.13 -1.77
CA ASP A 105 -13.20 0.46 -0.38
C ASP A 105 -12.27 -0.40 0.49
N ILE A 106 -11.48 0.27 1.32
CA ILE A 106 -10.55 -0.34 2.28
C ILE A 106 -10.84 0.11 3.72
N SER A 107 -12.02 0.65 4.00
CA SER A 107 -12.46 1.10 5.33
C SER A 107 -12.34 0.01 6.39
N SER A 108 -12.72 -1.23 6.06
CA SER A 108 -12.62 -2.39 6.95
C SER A 108 -11.20 -2.76 7.36
N TYR A 109 -10.18 -2.20 6.68
CA TYR A 109 -8.76 -2.45 6.94
C TYR A 109 -8.08 -1.31 7.68
N TYR A 110 -8.81 -0.23 8.00
CA TYR A 110 -8.27 0.92 8.71
C TYR A 110 -8.10 0.61 10.20
N SER A 111 -6.95 0.98 10.77
CA SER A 111 -6.66 0.87 12.21
C SER A 111 -6.86 -0.52 12.82
N ILE A 112 -6.84 -1.60 12.04
CA ILE A 112 -7.09 -2.94 12.57
C ILE A 112 -5.96 -3.38 13.53
N PRO A 113 -6.24 -4.27 14.50
CA PRO A 113 -5.21 -4.83 15.37
C PRO A 113 -4.06 -5.49 14.58
N ILE A 114 -2.87 -5.46 15.18
CA ILE A 114 -1.62 -6.06 14.66
C ILE A 114 -1.22 -7.14 15.65
#